data_AF-A0A8X6SX06-F1
#
_entry.id   AF-A0A8X6SX06-F1
#
_cell.length_a   1.000
_cell.length_b   1.000
_cell.length_c   1.000
_cell.angle_alpha   90.00
_cell.angle_beta   90.00
_cell.angle_gamma   90.00
#
_symmetry.space_group_name_H-M   'P 1'
#
loop_
_entity.id
_entity.type
_entity.pdbx_description
1 polymer ?
#
loop_
_entity_poly.entity_id
_entity_poly.type
_entity_poly.pdbx_seq_one_letter_code
_entity_poly.pdbx_strand_id
1 'polypeptide(L)'
;MDIDILKAKRKSLRAAFSMCCNGISNRTETLSKNEVNALYKQLQDKFSPLETIQEEISDLLLTSHDLKDTYQEDFSKAEEYRDKFCQIFSILEASQEQEILVSEENNSVQKRKFKLPKLELRKFSGEPKDYLAFWSQFEKIHMDATIAEEDKFNTCCSA
;
A
#
# COMPACT_ATOMS: atom_id res chain seq x y z
N MET A 1 31.90 16.86 11.64
CA MET A 1 32.10 15.41 11.93
C MET A 1 33.07 14.87 10.89
N ASP A 2 33.92 13.90 11.22
CA ASP A 2 34.86 13.32 10.24
C ASP A 2 34.08 12.52 9.18
N ILE A 3 34.33 12.83 7.91
CA ILE A 3 33.66 12.20 6.76
C ILE A 3 33.94 10.70 6.70
N ASP A 4 35.12 10.26 7.13
CA ASP A 4 35.48 8.84 7.10
C ASP A 4 34.69 8.05 8.16
N ILE A 5 34.45 8.65 9.33
CA ILE A 5 33.59 8.09 10.37
C ILE A 5 32.15 7.98 9.85
N LEU A 6 31.64 8.99 9.16
CA LEU A 6 30.30 8.97 8.57
C LEU A 6 30.18 7.90 7.49
N LYS A 7 31.16 7.81 6.59
CA LYS A 7 31.21 6.77 5.55
C LYS A 7 31.28 5.36 6.15
N ALA A 8 32.03 5.18 7.23
CA ALA A 8 32.10 3.91 7.95
C ALA A 8 30.75 3.53 8.59
N LYS A 9 30.08 4.46 9.27
CA LYS A 9 28.72 4.27 9.81
C LYS A 9 27.72 3.94 8.70
N ARG A 10 27.75 4.69 7.58
CA ARG A 10 26.88 4.47 6.42
C ARG A 10 27.07 3.07 5.84
N LYS A 11 28.31 2.57 5.78
CA LYS A 11 28.61 1.20 5.33
C LYS A 11 27.90 0.16 6.20
N SER A 12 27.93 0.30 7.53
CA SER A 12 27.24 -0.62 8.43
C SER A 12 25.71 -0.56 8.26
N LEU A 13 25.16 0.65 8.10
CA LEU A 13 23.72 0.84 7.85
C LEU A 13 23.29 0.23 6.51
N ARG A 14 24.09 0.40 5.43
CA ARG A 14 23.85 -0.18 4.11
C ARG A 14 23.82 -1.71 4.16
N ALA A 15 24.70 -2.31 4.95
CA ALA A 15 24.71 -3.75 5.15
C ALA A 15 23.44 -4.23 5.88
N ALA A 16 23.04 -3.56 6.96
CA ALA A 16 21.81 -3.88 7.70
C ALA A 16 20.55 -3.74 6.83
N PHE A 17 20.44 -2.65 6.08
CA PHE A 17 19.37 -2.43 5.12
C PHE A 17 19.35 -3.51 4.03
N SER A 18 20.50 -3.81 3.42
CA SER A 18 20.59 -4.82 2.37
C SER A 18 20.17 -6.21 2.85
N MET A 19 20.54 -6.59 4.08
CA MET A 19 20.07 -7.84 4.68
C MET A 19 18.55 -7.86 4.86
N CYS A 20 17.96 -6.75 5.31
CA CYS A 20 16.51 -6.60 5.44
C CYS A 20 15.82 -6.75 4.08
N CYS A 21 16.27 -6.02 3.05
CA CYS A 21 15.72 -6.12 1.70
C CYS A 21 15.78 -7.55 1.16
N ASN A 22 16.95 -8.20 1.25
CA ASN A 22 17.11 -9.57 0.76
C ASN A 22 16.20 -10.54 1.53
N GLY A 23 16.00 -10.33 2.84
CA GLY A 23 15.07 -11.10 3.65
C GLY A 23 13.60 -10.91 3.29
N ILE A 24 13.24 -9.81 2.62
CA ILE A 24 11.89 -9.57 2.09
C ILE A 24 11.78 -10.15 0.67
N SER A 25 12.74 -9.87 -0.22
CA SER A 25 12.75 -10.36 -1.61
C SER A 25 12.73 -11.88 -1.73
N ASN A 26 13.36 -12.58 -0.79
CA ASN A 26 13.45 -14.04 -0.82
C ASN A 26 12.18 -14.73 -0.27
N ARG A 27 11.18 -13.97 0.18
CA ARG A 27 9.92 -14.56 0.66
C ARG A 27 9.08 -14.97 -0.54
N THR A 28 8.73 -16.25 -0.58
CA THR A 28 7.83 -16.82 -1.59
C THR A 28 6.45 -17.14 -1.03
N GLU A 29 6.27 -16.95 0.27
CA GLU A 29 5.04 -17.26 1.00
C GLU A 29 4.08 -16.07 0.97
N THR A 30 2.79 -16.36 0.96
CA THR A 30 1.74 -15.34 1.14
C THR A 30 1.81 -14.79 2.57
N LEU A 31 2.07 -13.50 2.69
CA LEU A 31 2.18 -12.81 3.97
C LEU A 31 0.82 -12.27 4.39
N SER A 32 0.50 -12.38 5.68
CA SER A 32 -0.67 -11.69 6.23
C SER A 32 -0.44 -10.17 6.28
N LYS A 33 -1.53 -9.39 6.28
CA LYS A 33 -1.49 -7.93 6.42
C LYS A 33 -0.62 -7.45 7.59
N ASN A 34 -0.67 -8.14 8.72
CA ASN A 34 0.10 -7.77 9.90
C ASN A 34 1.61 -7.98 9.70
N GLU A 35 1.99 -9.06 9.01
CA GLU A 35 3.39 -9.34 8.68
C GLU A 35 3.92 -8.35 7.65
N VAL A 36 3.15 -8.05 6.60
CA VAL A 36 3.50 -7.02 5.61
C VAL A 36 3.74 -5.67 6.31
N ASN A 37 2.84 -5.26 7.19
CA ASN A 37 2.99 -4.02 7.95
C ASN A 37 4.22 -4.02 8.88
N ALA A 38 4.53 -5.16 9.50
CA ALA A 38 5.71 -5.29 10.35
C ALA A 38 7.00 -5.17 9.52
N LEU A 39 7.06 -5.81 8.35
CA LEU A 39 8.21 -5.72 7.43
C LEU A 39 8.38 -4.32 6.87
N TYR A 40 7.28 -3.64 6.52
CA TYR A 40 7.32 -2.26 6.07
C TYR A 40 7.95 -1.35 7.14
N LYS A 41 7.51 -1.48 8.40
CA LYS A 41 8.10 -0.73 9.52
C LYS A 41 9.58 -1.05 9.72
N GLN A 42 9.98 -2.32 9.60
CA GLN A 42 11.40 -2.70 9.70
C GLN A 42 12.23 -2.12 8.55
N LEU A 43 11.71 -2.15 7.33
CA LEU A 43 12.36 -1.57 6.16
C LEU A 43 12.57 -0.07 6.36
N GLN A 44 11.53 0.64 6.81
CA GLN A 44 11.59 2.08 7.06
C GLN A 44 12.55 2.43 8.22
N ASP A 45 12.50 1.69 9.33
CA ASP A 45 13.40 1.86 10.48
C ASP A 45 14.88 1.70 10.08
N LYS A 46 15.18 0.80 9.14
CA LYS A 46 16.54 0.59 8.64
C LYS A 46 16.95 1.62 7.60
N PHE A 47 16.00 2.17 6.84
CA PHE A 47 16.27 3.13 5.78
C PHE A 47 16.39 4.58 6.27
N SER A 48 15.58 4.99 7.25
CA SER A 48 15.59 6.37 7.76
C SER A 48 16.99 6.84 8.24
N PRO A 49 17.77 6.03 9.00
CA PRO A 49 19.14 6.40 9.36
C PRO A 49 20.09 6.51 8.17
N LEU A 50 19.83 5.79 7.07
CA LEU A 50 20.61 5.93 5.84
C LEU A 50 20.36 7.27 5.16
N GLU A 51 19.12 7.75 5.16
CA GLU A 51 18.79 9.08 4.60
C GLU A 51 19.48 10.18 5.42
N THR A 52 19.37 10.12 6.75
CA THR A 52 20.01 11.10 7.62
C THR A 52 21.52 11.14 7.42
N ILE A 53 22.19 9.99 7.43
CA ILE A 53 23.65 9.97 7.27
C ILE A 53 24.09 10.33 5.84
N GLN A 54 23.25 10.05 4.84
CA GLN A 54 23.55 10.45 3.47
C GLN A 54 23.46 11.97 3.32
N GLU A 55 22.48 12.63 3.94
CA GLU A 55 22.37 14.09 3.96
C GLU A 55 23.60 14.72 4.64
N GLU A 56 24.00 14.21 5.81
CA GLU A 56 25.21 14.69 6.51
C GLU A 56 26.49 14.55 5.66
N ILE A 57 26.62 13.47 4.90
CA ILE A 57 27.75 13.26 3.99
C ILE A 57 27.66 14.23 2.80
N SER A 58 26.48 14.39 2.21
CA SER A 58 26.22 15.32 1.10
C SER A 58 26.61 16.75 1.47
N ASP A 59 26.17 17.23 2.63
CA ASP A 59 26.48 18.57 3.13
C ASP A 59 27.98 18.79 3.31
N LEU A 60 28.69 17.81 3.88
CA LEU A 60 30.13 17.89 4.06
C LEU A 60 30.89 17.86 2.74
N LEU A 61 30.46 17.04 1.78
CA LEU A 61 31.06 16.97 0.45
C LEU A 61 30.88 18.27 -0.32
N LEU A 62 29.70 18.88 -0.24
CA LEU A 62 29.40 20.15 -0.90
C LEU A 62 30.10 21.35 -0.26
N THR A 63 30.32 21.30 1.06
CA THR A 63 30.99 22.38 1.81
C THR A 63 32.51 22.30 1.71
N SER A 64 33.07 21.13 1.43
CA SER A 64 34.51 20.93 1.27
C SER A 64 34.98 21.25 -0.15
N HIS A 65 35.90 22.21 -0.28
CA HIS A 65 36.49 22.59 -1.56
C HIS A 65 37.20 21.41 -2.27
N ASP A 66 37.87 20.55 -1.50
CA ASP A 66 38.71 19.48 -2.04
C ASP A 66 37.94 18.19 -2.34
N LEU A 67 36.72 18.05 -1.82
CA LEU A 67 35.91 16.83 -1.95
C LEU A 67 34.67 17.00 -2.83
N LYS A 68 34.38 18.23 -3.28
CA LYS A 68 33.18 18.55 -4.05
C LYS A 68 33.04 17.71 -5.32
N ASP A 69 34.16 17.40 -5.97
CA ASP A 69 34.16 16.57 -7.19
C ASP A 69 33.72 15.11 -6.93
N THR A 70 33.79 14.65 -5.68
CA THR A 70 33.36 13.30 -5.28
C THR A 70 31.87 13.23 -4.92
N TYR A 71 31.18 14.38 -4.81
CA TYR A 71 29.75 14.44 -4.45
C TYR A 71 28.88 13.68 -5.43
N GLN A 72 29.06 13.91 -6.73
CA GLN A 72 28.18 13.33 -7.75
C GLN A 72 28.21 11.81 -7.74
N GLU A 73 29.40 11.23 -7.64
CA GLU A 73 29.57 9.77 -7.58
C GLU A 73 28.98 9.20 -6.28
N ASP A 74 29.18 9.88 -5.15
CA ASP A 74 28.63 9.46 -3.86
C ASP A 74 27.10 9.49 -3.86
N PHE A 75 26.51 10.55 -4.43
CA PHE A 75 25.07 10.72 -4.59
C PHE A 75 24.48 9.61 -5.48
N SER A 76 25.07 9.34 -6.65
CA SER A 76 24.61 8.28 -7.53
C SER A 76 24.65 6.90 -6.85
N LYS A 77 25.68 6.61 -6.06
CA LYS A 77 25.74 5.36 -5.27
C LYS A 77 24.70 5.32 -4.15
N ALA A 78 24.26 6.47 -3.64
CA ALA A 78 23.19 6.53 -2.66
C ALA A 78 21.82 6.28 -3.28
N GLU A 79 21.60 6.74 -4.52
CA GLU A 79 20.37 6.49 -5.28
C GLU A 79 20.05 5.00 -5.44
N GLU A 80 21.07 4.16 -5.67
CA GLU A 80 20.89 2.71 -5.78
C GLU A 80 20.15 2.11 -4.55
N TYR A 81 20.33 2.70 -3.37
CA TYR A 81 19.65 2.25 -2.15
C TYR A 81 18.23 2.80 -2.03
N ARG A 82 17.95 4.00 -2.56
CA ARG A 82 16.59 4.56 -2.68
C ARG A 82 15.77 3.73 -3.67
N ASP A 83 16.35 3.40 -4.83
CA ASP A 83 15.71 2.53 -5.82
C ASP A 83 15.40 1.16 -5.23
N LYS A 84 16.35 0.59 -4.47
CA LYS A 84 16.14 -0.68 -3.76
C LYS A 84 15.03 -0.57 -2.72
N PHE A 85 14.94 0.52 -1.96
CA PHE A 85 13.83 0.75 -1.03
C PHE A 85 12.49 0.74 -1.75
N CYS A 86 12.36 1.53 -2.83
CA CYS A 86 11.14 1.60 -3.64
C CYS A 86 10.75 0.24 -4.19
N GLN A 87 11.71 -0.54 -4.71
CA GLN A 87 11.45 -1.88 -5.23
C GLN A 87 10.86 -2.81 -4.15
N ILE A 88 11.48 -2.85 -2.96
CA ILE A 88 10.99 -3.69 -1.86
C ILE A 88 9.62 -3.20 -1.36
N PHE A 89 9.43 -1.89 -1.32
CA PHE A 89 8.16 -1.29 -0.93
C PHE A 89 7.03 -1.74 -1.85
N SER A 90 7.23 -1.70 -3.17
CA SER A 90 6.22 -2.17 -4.14
C SER A 90 5.93 -3.67 -4.01
N ILE A 91 6.92 -4.50 -3.65
CA ILE A 91 6.71 -5.94 -3.39
C ILE A 91 5.78 -6.13 -2.18
N LEU A 92 5.99 -5.34 -1.12
CA LEU A 92 5.15 -5.40 0.08
C LEU A 92 3.72 -4.91 -0.20
N GLU A 93 3.56 -3.83 -0.97
CA GLU A 93 2.23 -3.33 -1.37
C GLU A 93 1.45 -4.36 -2.20
N ALA A 94 2.10 -4.96 -3.21
CA ALA A 94 1.47 -5.99 -4.04
C ALA A 94 1.02 -7.21 -3.22
N SER A 95 1.76 -7.56 -2.15
CA SER A 95 1.39 -8.65 -1.24
C SER A 95 0.10 -8.34 -0.45
N GLN A 96 -0.20 -7.06 -0.21
CA GLN A 96 -1.42 -6.63 0.49
C GLN A 96 -2.67 -6.73 -0.41
N GLU A 97 -2.53 -6.45 -1.71
CA GLU A 97 -3.63 -6.51 -2.67
C GLU A 97 -4.11 -7.95 -2.95
N GLN A 98 -3.17 -8.92 -2.93
CA GLN A 98 -3.50 -10.34 -3.13
C GLN A 98 -4.36 -10.93 -2.01
N GLU A 99 -4.17 -10.50 -0.75
CA GLU A 99 -4.95 -10.98 0.38
C GLU A 99 -6.43 -10.55 0.30
N ILE A 100 -6.71 -9.39 -0.29
CA ILE A 100 -8.08 -8.90 -0.50
C ILE A 100 -8.82 -9.81 -1.48
N LEU A 101 -8.20 -10.17 -2.61
CA LEU A 101 -8.80 -11.04 -3.63
C LEU A 101 -9.03 -12.47 -3.10
N VAL A 102 -8.06 -13.02 -2.36
CA VAL A 102 -8.15 -14.40 -1.82
C VAL A 102 -9.13 -14.49 -0.63
N SER A 103 -9.26 -13.44 0.17
CA SER A 103 -10.26 -13.39 1.25
C SER A 103 -11.69 -13.22 0.72
N GLU A 104 -11.88 -12.53 -0.40
CA GLU A 104 -13.16 -12.47 -1.11
C GLU A 104 -13.59 -13.84 -1.67
N GLU A 105 -12.65 -14.64 -2.17
CA GLU A 105 -12.93 -15.99 -2.67
C GLU A 105 -13.18 -17.01 -1.54
N ASN A 106 -12.43 -16.93 -0.42
CA ASN A 106 -12.54 -17.92 0.66
C ASN A 106 -13.67 -17.67 1.66
N ASN A 107 -14.23 -16.46 1.72
CA ASN A 107 -15.34 -16.13 2.65
C ASN A 107 -16.74 -16.44 2.06
N SER A 108 -16.79 -17.30 1.05
CA SER A 108 -18.01 -17.72 0.33
C SER A 108 -18.66 -19.01 0.88
N VAL A 109 -17.97 -19.80 1.72
CA VAL A 109 -18.54 -21.05 2.24
C VAL A 109 -19.28 -20.79 3.56
N GLN A 110 -20.46 -20.19 3.46
CA GLN A 110 -21.66 -20.29 4.34
C GLN A 110 -22.61 -19.08 4.24
N LYS A 111 -22.47 -18.23 3.22
CA LYS A 111 -23.54 -17.27 2.91
C LYS A 111 -24.67 -18.02 2.22
N ARG A 112 -25.80 -18.16 2.93
CA ARG A 112 -27.10 -18.59 2.40
C ARG A 112 -27.23 -18.06 0.97
N LYS A 113 -27.38 -18.97 0.00
CA LYS A 113 -27.48 -18.66 -1.43
C LYS A 113 -28.74 -17.83 -1.69
N PHE A 114 -28.67 -16.54 -1.42
CA PHE A 114 -29.51 -15.59 -2.12
C PHE A 114 -29.00 -15.60 -3.57
N LYS A 115 -29.82 -16.16 -4.48
CA LYS A 115 -29.61 -15.96 -5.91
C LYS A 115 -29.85 -14.48 -6.16
N LEU A 116 -28.80 -13.68 -6.02
CA LEU A 116 -28.80 -12.30 -6.47
C LEU A 116 -28.98 -12.34 -7.99
N PRO A 117 -30.06 -11.76 -8.53
CA PRO A 117 -30.20 -11.60 -9.98
C PRO A 117 -28.96 -10.85 -10.48
N LYS A 118 -28.39 -11.29 -11.60
CA LYS A 118 -27.24 -10.61 -12.20
C LYS A 118 -27.58 -9.14 -12.38
N LEU A 119 -26.78 -8.27 -11.77
CA LEU A 119 -26.92 -6.82 -11.88
C LEU A 119 -26.44 -6.42 -13.29
N GLU A 120 -27.33 -6.55 -14.27
CA GLU A 120 -27.15 -5.86 -15.54
C GLU A 120 -27.52 -4.41 -15.32
N LEU A 121 -26.57 -3.49 -15.50
CA LEU A 121 -26.87 -2.06 -15.57
C LEU A 121 -27.80 -1.85 -16.75
N ARG A 122 -29.10 -1.82 -16.47
CA ARG A 122 -30.14 -1.59 -17.45
C ARG A 122 -29.93 -0.18 -17.99
N LYS A 123 -29.55 -0.10 -19.27
CA LYS A 123 -29.43 1.17 -19.98
C LYS A 123 -30.80 1.83 -19.97
N PHE A 124 -30.95 2.87 -19.16
CA PHE A 124 -32.17 3.66 -19.12
C PHE A 124 -32.32 4.38 -20.45
N SER A 125 -33.47 4.22 -21.11
CA SER A 125 -33.80 4.87 -22.40
C SER A 125 -34.13 6.36 -22.24
N GLY A 126 -34.11 6.88 -21.01
CA GLY A 126 -34.49 8.27 -20.70
C GLY A 126 -36.00 8.49 -20.62
N GLU A 127 -36.83 7.44 -20.69
CA GLU A 127 -38.28 7.58 -20.55
C GLU A 127 -38.70 7.80 -19.07
N PRO A 128 -39.50 8.85 -18.75
CA PRO A 128 -39.92 9.14 -17.38
C PRO A 128 -40.72 8.01 -16.68
N LYS A 129 -41.35 7.12 -17.45
CA LYS A 129 -42.16 6.00 -16.93
C LYS A 129 -41.30 4.91 -16.31
N ASP A 130 -40.09 4.69 -16.83
CA ASP A 130 -39.15 3.72 -16.27
C ASP A 130 -38.60 4.21 -14.92
N TYR A 131 -38.52 5.53 -14.73
CA TYR A 131 -38.06 6.15 -13.48
C TYR A 131 -39.02 5.84 -12.33
N LEU A 132 -40.33 5.94 -12.56
CA LEU A 132 -41.35 5.65 -11.54
C LEU A 132 -41.39 4.15 -11.15
N ALA A 133 -41.25 3.26 -12.13
CA ALA A 133 -41.18 1.82 -11.88
C ALA A 133 -39.93 1.43 -11.06
N PHE A 134 -38.82 2.13 -11.26
CA PHE A 134 -37.59 1.94 -10.48
C PHE A 134 -37.78 2.36 -9.00
N TRP A 135 -38.31 3.54 -8.72
CA TRP A 135 -38.49 4.03 -7.34
C TRP A 135 -39.53 3.24 -6.52
N SER A 136 -40.55 2.66 -7.17
CA SER A 136 -41.53 1.79 -6.50
C SER A 136 -40.91 0.53 -5.85
N GLN A 137 -39.71 0.13 -6.27
CA GLN A 137 -39.00 -1.01 -5.68
C GLN A 137 -38.41 -0.66 -4.31
N PHE A 138 -38.01 0.60 -4.11
CA PHE A 138 -37.47 1.10 -2.84
C PHE A 138 -38.56 1.51 -1.85
N GLU A 139 -39.75 1.87 -2.35
CA GLU A 139 -40.94 2.12 -1.52
C GLU A 139 -41.30 0.91 -0.64
N LYS A 140 -41.15 -0.32 -1.19
CA LYS A 140 -41.37 -1.57 -0.45
C LYS A 140 -40.36 -1.78 0.69
N ILE A 141 -39.11 -1.32 0.52
CA ILE A 141 -38.06 -1.43 1.54
C ILE A 141 -38.32 -0.43 2.67
N HIS A 142 -38.85 0.75 2.33
CA HIS A 142 -39.18 1.78 3.33
C HIS A 142 -40.32 1.34 4.26
N MET A 143 -41.33 0.66 3.71
CA MET A 143 -42.53 0.20 4.42
C MET A 143 -42.35 -1.12 5.20
N ASP A 144 -41.24 -1.82 5.04
CA ASP A 144 -40.99 -3.09 5.74
C ASP A 144 -40.57 -2.83 7.20
N ALA A 145 -41.42 -3.22 8.16
CA ALA A 145 -41.20 -3.04 9.59
C ALA A 145 -40.20 -4.04 10.20
N THR A 146 -39.73 -5.01 9.42
CA THR A 146 -38.77 -6.03 9.87
C THR A 146 -37.30 -5.60 9.69
N ILE A 147 -37.07 -4.48 8.97
CA ILE A 147 -35.75 -3.92 8.70
C ILE A 147 -35.51 -2.75 9.67
N ALA A 148 -34.42 -2.80 10.43
CA ALA A 148 -34.01 -1.72 11.33
C ALA A 148 -33.76 -0.42 10.54
N GLU A 149 -34.11 0.74 11.11
CA GLU A 149 -33.97 2.05 10.44
C GLU A 149 -32.54 2.34 9.96
N GLU A 150 -31.55 1.77 10.66
CA GLU A 150 -30.12 1.87 10.37
C GLU A 150 -29.75 1.24 9.00
N ASP A 151 -30.35 0.10 8.69
CA ASP A 151 -30.11 -0.64 7.44
C ASP A 151 -30.87 -0.04 6.24
N LYS A 152 -31.97 0.67 6.50
CA LYS A 152 -32.73 1.39 5.47
C LYS A 152 -31.91 2.54 4.87
N PHE A 153 -31.14 3.24 5.71
CA PHE A 153 -30.34 4.39 5.28
C PHE A 153 -29.15 3.96 4.39
N ASN A 154 -28.48 2.85 4.75
CA ASN A 154 -27.33 2.33 3.99
C ASN A 154 -27.73 1.79 2.60
N THR A 155 -28.96 1.31 2.46
CA THR A 155 -29.46 0.76 1.19
C THR A 155 -29.78 1.87 0.17
N CYS A 156 -30.18 3.06 0.63
CA CYS A 156 -30.55 4.18 -0.25
C CYS A 156 -29.34 5.00 -0.73
N CYS A 157 -28.27 5.09 0.08
CA CYS A 157 -27.08 5.88 -0.27
C CYS A 157 -26.05 5.15 -1.14
N SER A 158 -26.27 3.88 -1.48
CA SER A 158 -25.34 3.06 -2.29
C SER A 158 -25.82 2.82 -3.73
N ALA A 159 -26.89 3.51 -4.17
CA ALA A 159 -27.51 3.36 -5.49
C ALA A 159 -27.16 4.52 -6.44
#